data_AF-A0A1X2IAM6-F1
#
_entry.id   AF-A0A1X2IAM6-F1
#
_cell.length_a   1.000
_cell.length_b   1.000
_cell.length_c   1.000
_cell.angle_alpha   90.00
_cell.angle_beta   90.00
_cell.angle_gamma   90.00
#
_symmetry.space_group_name_H-M   'P 1'
#
loop_
_entity.id
_entity.type
_entity.pdbx_description
1 polymer ?
#
loop_
_entity_poly.entity_id
_entity_poly.type
_entity_poly.pdbx_seq_one_letter_code
_entity_poly.pdbx_strand_id
1 'polypeptide(L)'
;MKVLTITTALLAAAFLVAPALAQEGATAGGTQTAASSYSCDPNTCKLPNCLCASTSPPGGLQPKDTPQFVVITFDDSVQSKLLQTAQDMLNVKNPNGCPAKGSWYVSMEYTDFSLVQQWYANGNEIADHTFTHVGSPSAQEIAAAKSMLHEYGGVPYGKIKGFRAPFLNYTAETLSNIQQQGFQYDTSSTATVDDCFWPYTLDNGMANDCWTGICDAGKVKLPGVWELPMYAVMDNANTPQLMDVYLAGSVSDVTGWSNNNFQRHYNGNRQPFGIYVHPTHLTNFPGTPDASSLKNGVVSLIQSLAGKPDVWFVTNQQLLQWMQNPVPNSQLASQPYMQCNVPNTGKEICNGLENITISADGVASGGLLQNCNFNTTNWHTCYNCPSSAPSLETPVPSASLQSNDPNYRKPVPDNCDSIWWDPVVGQCLCTDSSCAYKDTAVPSSKNSTNGTSASGSPSDSKTGSAANAITPIYGILVTSVLAGLTGLLL
;
A
#
# COMPACT_ATOMS: atom_id res chain seq x y z
N MET A 1 -49.84 -15.75 -54.77
CA MET A 1 -49.10 -16.89 -55.36
C MET A 1 -47.73 -16.91 -54.70
N LYS A 2 -47.42 -18.00 -53.97
CA LYS A 2 -46.13 -18.37 -53.29
C LYS A 2 -45.72 -17.44 -52.13
N VAL A 3 -45.91 -17.76 -50.85
CA VAL A 3 -45.41 -18.90 -50.04
C VAL A 3 -43.92 -19.15 -50.26
N LEU A 4 -43.10 -18.66 -49.32
CA LEU A 4 -41.86 -19.33 -48.93
C LEU A 4 -41.66 -19.16 -47.42
N THR A 5 -42.02 -20.23 -46.71
CA THR A 5 -41.73 -20.49 -45.32
C THR A 5 -40.26 -20.90 -45.23
N ILE A 6 -39.46 -20.19 -44.43
CA ILE A 6 -38.15 -20.71 -43.98
C ILE A 6 -38.20 -20.77 -42.46
N THR A 7 -38.38 -22.00 -41.98
CA THR A 7 -38.15 -22.43 -40.60
C THR A 7 -36.65 -22.36 -40.30
N THR A 8 -36.22 -21.40 -39.49
CA THR A 8 -34.92 -21.46 -38.80
C THR A 8 -35.15 -21.96 -37.38
N ALA A 9 -34.63 -23.15 -37.12
CA ALA A 9 -34.59 -23.77 -35.81
C ALA A 9 -33.78 -22.89 -34.84
N LEU A 10 -34.42 -22.45 -33.75
CA LEU A 10 -33.70 -21.96 -32.57
C LEU A 10 -33.00 -23.16 -31.92
N LEU A 11 -31.72 -23.35 -32.20
CA LEU A 11 -30.85 -24.09 -31.28
C LEU A 11 -30.55 -23.16 -30.11
N ALA A 12 -31.07 -23.53 -28.94
CA ALA A 12 -30.64 -23.00 -27.66
C ALA A 12 -29.16 -23.37 -27.45
N ALA A 13 -28.28 -22.37 -27.49
CA ALA A 13 -26.97 -22.44 -26.86
C ALA A 13 -26.97 -21.37 -25.76
N ALA A 14 -27.45 -21.76 -24.58
CA ALA A 14 -27.22 -21.00 -23.36
C ALA A 14 -25.73 -21.10 -23.03
N PHE A 15 -24.93 -20.19 -23.59
CA PHE A 15 -23.61 -19.90 -23.07
C PHE A 15 -23.80 -19.11 -21.78
N LEU A 16 -23.98 -19.83 -20.67
CA LEU A 16 -23.65 -19.32 -19.35
C LEU A 16 -22.12 -19.15 -19.30
N VAL A 17 -21.63 -18.05 -19.87
CA VAL A 17 -20.32 -17.54 -19.50
C VAL A 17 -20.52 -16.88 -18.15
N ALA A 18 -20.27 -17.62 -17.08
CA ALA A 18 -20.01 -16.98 -15.80
C ALA A 18 -18.80 -16.04 -16.02
N PRO A 19 -18.90 -14.74 -15.71
CA PRO A 19 -17.71 -13.93 -15.63
C PRO A 19 -16.93 -14.46 -14.43
N ALA A 20 -15.93 -15.28 -14.69
CA ALA A 20 -14.86 -15.50 -13.73
C ALA A 20 -14.08 -14.18 -13.68
N LEU A 21 -14.55 -13.26 -12.83
CA LEU A 21 -13.72 -12.18 -12.33
C LEU A 21 -12.58 -12.88 -11.60
N ALA A 22 -11.41 -12.95 -12.23
CA ALA A 22 -10.19 -13.38 -11.56
C ALA A 22 -9.89 -12.32 -10.50
N GLN A 23 -10.43 -12.52 -9.30
CA GLN A 23 -10.23 -11.68 -8.13
C GLN A 23 -8.81 -11.93 -7.60
N GLU A 24 -8.08 -10.86 -7.29
CA GLU A 24 -6.78 -10.97 -6.64
C GLU A 24 -6.93 -11.77 -5.34
N GLY A 25 -6.10 -12.80 -5.14
CA GLY A 25 -6.11 -13.57 -3.89
C GLY A 25 -7.41 -14.36 -3.58
N ALA A 26 -8.40 -14.40 -4.48
CA ALA A 26 -9.74 -14.99 -4.22
C ALA A 26 -9.71 -16.42 -3.67
N THR A 27 -8.66 -17.16 -4.03
CA THR A 27 -8.27 -18.38 -3.34
C THR A 27 -6.78 -18.26 -3.06
N ALA A 28 -6.39 -18.11 -1.79
CA ALA A 28 -4.99 -18.28 -1.43
C ALA A 28 -4.53 -19.65 -1.97
N GLY A 29 -3.46 -19.65 -2.75
CA GLY A 29 -2.98 -20.87 -3.41
C GLY A 29 -2.67 -21.95 -2.37
N GLY A 30 -3.30 -23.12 -2.52
CA GLY A 30 -2.89 -24.41 -1.95
C GLY A 30 -2.93 -24.56 -0.43
N THR A 31 -3.68 -25.54 0.06
CA THR A 31 -3.45 -26.12 1.40
C THR A 31 -2.00 -26.60 1.52
N GLN A 32 -1.30 -26.18 2.58
CA GLN A 32 0.09 -26.55 2.81
C GLN A 32 0.25 -28.08 2.76
N THR A 33 1.00 -28.57 1.77
CA THR A 33 1.53 -29.94 1.75
C THR A 33 3.06 -29.97 1.77
N ALA A 34 3.73 -28.81 1.75
CA ALA A 34 5.18 -28.70 1.91
C ALA A 34 5.52 -28.20 3.32
N ALA A 35 6.26 -29.01 4.08
CA ALA A 35 6.78 -28.61 5.38
C ALA A 35 7.75 -27.43 5.22
N SER A 36 7.49 -26.32 5.93
CA SER A 36 8.38 -25.16 5.93
C SER A 36 9.78 -25.53 6.43
N SER A 37 10.82 -25.23 5.64
CA SER A 37 12.22 -25.33 6.06
C SER A 37 12.69 -24.14 6.91
N TYR A 38 11.78 -23.24 7.28
CA TYR A 38 12.10 -22.07 8.07
C TYR A 38 12.75 -22.46 9.41
N SER A 39 13.87 -21.81 9.71
CA SER A 39 14.60 -21.98 10.96
C SER A 39 15.12 -20.63 11.42
N CYS A 40 14.83 -20.31 12.68
CA CYS A 40 15.24 -19.06 13.30
C CYS A 40 15.64 -19.34 14.75
N ASP A 41 16.80 -18.85 15.17
CA ASP A 41 17.21 -18.90 16.58
C ASP A 41 16.72 -17.62 17.30
N PRO A 42 15.71 -17.71 18.16
CA PRO A 42 15.19 -16.56 18.88
C PRO A 42 16.20 -15.97 19.88
N ASN A 43 17.33 -16.62 20.16
CA ASN A 43 18.39 -16.06 20.99
C ASN A 43 19.26 -15.04 20.25
N THR A 44 19.38 -15.17 18.93
CA THR A 44 20.15 -14.25 18.09
C THR A 44 19.26 -13.22 17.39
N CYS A 45 18.04 -13.62 17.02
CA CYS A 45 17.05 -12.72 16.44
C CYS A 45 16.24 -12.01 17.52
N LYS A 46 16.59 -10.75 17.82
CA LYS A 46 16.00 -9.95 18.92
C LYS A 46 15.44 -8.61 18.46
N LEU A 47 14.31 -8.24 19.05
CA LEU A 47 13.68 -6.94 18.90
C LEU A 47 14.61 -5.80 19.35
N PRO A 48 14.48 -4.59 18.78
CA PRO A 48 13.48 -4.19 17.76
C PRO A 48 13.89 -4.56 16.31
N ASN A 49 15.08 -5.11 16.11
CA ASN A 49 15.67 -5.26 14.78
C ASN A 49 15.34 -6.59 14.10
N CYS A 50 15.04 -7.63 14.87
CA CYS A 50 14.76 -8.97 14.35
C CYS A 50 13.68 -9.65 15.20
N LEU A 51 12.73 -10.32 14.56
CA LEU A 51 11.76 -11.19 15.21
C LEU A 51 11.54 -12.46 14.36
N CYS A 52 11.66 -13.63 14.97
CA CYS A 52 11.35 -14.91 14.32
C CYS A 52 9.84 -15.03 14.06
N ALA A 53 9.46 -15.70 12.96
CA ALA A 53 8.08 -16.09 12.72
C ALA A 53 7.58 -16.96 13.88
N SER A 54 6.45 -16.59 14.45
CA SER A 54 5.87 -17.24 15.62
C SER A 54 4.38 -16.99 15.68
N THR A 55 3.63 -18.00 16.10
CA THR A 55 2.20 -17.85 16.40
C THR A 55 1.98 -17.24 17.78
N SER A 56 3.01 -17.13 18.63
CA SER A 56 2.88 -16.56 19.98
C SER A 56 3.00 -15.03 19.96
N PRO A 57 2.30 -14.30 20.85
CA PRO A 57 2.41 -12.85 20.94
C PRO A 57 3.86 -12.36 21.10
N PRO A 58 4.26 -11.29 20.38
CA PRO A 58 5.56 -10.65 20.54
C PRO A 58 5.84 -10.17 21.96
N GLY A 59 7.12 -10.11 22.34
CA GLY A 59 7.54 -9.66 23.67
C GLY A 59 7.22 -10.63 24.81
N GLY A 60 6.72 -11.85 24.51
CA GLY A 60 6.35 -12.83 25.52
C GLY A 60 5.06 -12.48 26.27
N LEU A 61 4.24 -11.60 25.70
CA LEU A 61 2.95 -11.23 26.26
C LEU A 61 2.03 -12.44 26.33
N GLN A 62 1.20 -12.49 27.38
CA GLN A 62 0.10 -13.44 27.41
C GLN A 62 -1.00 -12.95 26.45
N PRO A 63 -1.72 -13.85 25.76
CA PRO A 63 -2.77 -13.44 24.82
C PRO A 63 -3.81 -12.50 25.44
N LYS A 64 -4.20 -12.73 26.69
CA LYS A 64 -5.16 -11.88 27.42
C LYS A 64 -4.69 -10.43 27.64
N ASP A 65 -3.38 -10.19 27.63
CA ASP A 65 -2.77 -8.89 27.86
C ASP A 65 -2.34 -8.25 26.52
N THR A 66 -2.52 -8.97 25.41
CA THR A 66 -2.12 -8.55 24.06
C THR A 66 -3.29 -7.83 23.38
N PRO A 67 -3.09 -6.62 22.83
CA PRO A 67 -4.12 -5.94 22.05
C PRO A 67 -4.52 -6.78 20.83
N GLN A 68 -5.81 -6.81 20.48
CA GLN A 68 -6.21 -7.31 19.17
C GLN A 68 -6.09 -6.19 18.15
N PHE A 69 -5.17 -6.33 17.19
CA PHE A 69 -5.10 -5.41 16.07
C PHE A 69 -6.06 -5.81 14.96
N VAL A 70 -6.70 -4.81 14.34
CA VAL A 70 -7.40 -4.92 13.07
C VAL A 70 -6.69 -3.99 12.10
N VAL A 71 -6.23 -4.52 10.97
CA VAL A 71 -5.60 -3.73 9.91
C VAL A 71 -6.54 -3.68 8.72
N ILE A 72 -6.98 -2.47 8.37
CA ILE A 72 -7.82 -2.22 7.20
C ILE A 72 -6.93 -1.61 6.13
N THR A 73 -6.86 -2.26 4.98
CA THR A 73 -6.07 -1.77 3.84
C THR A 73 -6.92 -1.56 2.62
N PHE A 74 -6.49 -0.59 1.83
CA PHE A 74 -7.10 -0.21 0.56
C PHE A 74 -6.04 -0.31 -0.51
N ASP A 75 -6.34 -0.99 -1.60
CA ASP A 75 -5.39 -1.17 -2.68
C ASP A 75 -5.88 -0.37 -3.91
N ASP A 76 -4.98 -0.14 -4.85
CA ASP A 76 -5.15 0.62 -6.09
C ASP A 76 -5.24 2.15 -5.97
N SER A 77 -5.66 2.76 -7.08
CA SER A 77 -5.73 4.20 -7.28
C SER A 77 -6.56 4.94 -6.22
N VAL A 78 -6.10 6.13 -5.83
CA VAL A 78 -6.84 7.01 -4.91
C VAL A 78 -7.75 7.94 -5.71
N GLN A 79 -9.06 7.76 -5.56
CA GLN A 79 -10.08 8.57 -6.23
C GLN A 79 -11.14 9.05 -5.24
N SER A 80 -11.83 10.16 -5.55
CA SER A 80 -12.78 10.84 -4.64
C SER A 80 -13.85 9.90 -4.06
N LYS A 81 -14.54 9.12 -4.92
CA LYS A 81 -15.57 8.18 -4.45
C LYS A 81 -14.99 7.00 -3.65
N LEU A 82 -13.81 6.52 -4.03
CA LEU A 82 -13.12 5.42 -3.36
C LEU A 82 -12.66 5.86 -1.96
N LEU A 83 -12.13 7.07 -1.85
CA LEU A 83 -11.74 7.70 -0.59
C LEU A 83 -12.93 7.84 0.36
N GLN A 84 -14.10 8.25 -0.13
CA GLN A 84 -15.31 8.31 0.69
C GLN A 84 -15.70 6.92 1.23
N THR A 85 -15.64 5.87 0.40
CA THR A 85 -15.89 4.49 0.84
C THR A 85 -14.89 4.06 1.92
N ALA A 86 -13.60 4.37 1.75
CA ALA A 86 -12.58 4.09 2.74
C ALA A 86 -12.82 4.85 4.06
N GLN A 87 -13.24 6.12 3.99
CA GLN A 87 -13.60 6.93 5.17
C GLN A 87 -14.83 6.36 5.90
N ASP A 88 -15.85 5.89 5.18
CA ASP A 88 -17.01 5.23 5.78
C ASP A 88 -16.60 3.97 6.56
N MET A 89 -15.66 3.19 6.02
CA MET A 89 -15.11 2.00 6.68
C MET A 89 -14.28 2.34 7.91
N LEU A 90 -13.54 3.45 7.90
CA LEU A 90 -12.73 3.91 9.03
C LEU A 90 -13.52 4.77 10.04
N ASN A 91 -14.83 4.92 9.88
CA ASN A 91 -15.66 5.75 10.77
C ASN A 91 -15.99 5.03 12.09
N VAL A 92 -14.96 4.60 12.81
CA VAL A 92 -14.99 4.03 14.15
C VAL A 92 -13.87 4.61 14.99
N LYS A 93 -13.90 4.38 16.31
CA LYS A 93 -12.89 4.89 17.25
C LYS A 93 -12.17 3.75 17.94
N ASN A 94 -10.88 3.96 18.17
CA ASN A 94 -10.06 3.13 19.03
C ASN A 94 -10.37 3.39 20.52
N PRO A 95 -9.95 2.48 21.43
CA PRO A 95 -10.18 2.63 22.87
C PRO A 95 -9.64 3.93 23.51
N ASN A 96 -8.63 4.57 22.91
CA ASN A 96 -8.14 5.89 23.35
C ASN A 96 -8.97 7.08 22.83
N GLY A 97 -10.07 6.83 22.11
CA GLY A 97 -10.94 7.84 21.52
C GLY A 97 -10.46 8.38 20.17
N CYS A 98 -9.27 7.98 19.70
CA CYS A 98 -8.77 8.38 18.38
C CYS A 98 -9.54 7.68 17.25
N PRO A 99 -9.73 8.34 16.10
CA PRO A 99 -10.34 7.69 14.95
C PRO A 99 -9.46 6.54 14.45
N ALA A 100 -10.08 5.48 13.94
CA ALA A 100 -9.38 4.40 13.25
C ALA A 100 -8.49 4.94 12.13
N LYS A 101 -7.47 4.14 11.79
CA LYS A 101 -6.53 4.44 10.71
C LYS A 101 -6.38 3.24 9.80
N GLY A 102 -6.15 3.50 8.52
CA GLY A 102 -5.92 2.48 7.50
C GLY A 102 -4.64 2.73 6.71
N SER A 103 -4.27 1.75 5.89
CA SER A 103 -3.11 1.83 5.00
C SER A 103 -3.59 1.75 3.55
N TRP A 104 -3.14 2.66 2.69
CA TRP A 104 -3.47 2.62 1.27
C TRP A 104 -2.23 2.24 0.45
N TYR A 105 -2.29 1.14 -0.28
CA TYR A 105 -1.29 0.67 -1.23
C TYR A 105 -1.64 1.26 -2.60
N VAL A 106 -0.94 2.32 -3.00
CA VAL A 106 -1.35 3.17 -4.11
C VAL A 106 -0.67 2.77 -5.42
N SER A 107 -1.45 2.49 -6.45
CA SER A 107 -0.99 2.40 -7.83
C SER A 107 -1.16 3.75 -8.56
N MET A 108 -0.29 4.05 -9.54
CA MET A 108 -0.14 5.42 -10.04
C MET A 108 -1.20 5.83 -11.06
N GLU A 109 -1.69 4.89 -11.88
CA GLU A 109 -2.71 5.18 -12.87
C GLU A 109 -4.03 5.60 -12.18
N TYR A 110 -4.66 6.67 -12.68
CA TYR A 110 -5.91 7.26 -12.15
C TYR A 110 -5.87 7.82 -10.72
N THR A 111 -4.72 7.82 -10.06
CA THR A 111 -4.58 8.41 -8.71
C THR A 111 -4.65 9.93 -8.75
N ASP A 112 -5.49 10.51 -7.88
CA ASP A 112 -5.44 11.94 -7.57
C ASP A 112 -4.51 12.18 -6.38
N PHE A 113 -3.37 12.83 -6.64
CA PHE A 113 -2.33 13.02 -5.63
C PHE A 113 -2.70 14.00 -4.50
N SER A 114 -3.68 14.87 -4.71
CA SER A 114 -4.22 15.70 -3.62
C SER A 114 -4.94 14.86 -2.58
N LEU A 115 -5.60 13.78 -3.01
CA LEU A 115 -6.28 12.84 -2.13
C LEU A 115 -5.30 11.90 -1.41
N VAL A 116 -4.18 11.54 -2.06
CA VAL A 116 -3.04 10.88 -1.39
C VAL A 116 -2.53 11.73 -0.23
N GLN A 117 -2.30 13.02 -0.48
CA GLN A 117 -1.85 13.94 0.55
C GLN A 117 -2.89 14.10 1.68
N GLN A 118 -4.18 14.21 1.33
CA GLN A 118 -5.27 14.27 2.31
C GLN A 118 -5.30 13.01 3.19
N TRP A 119 -5.16 11.82 2.60
CA TRP A 119 -5.14 10.57 3.34
C TRP A 119 -3.97 10.54 4.34
N TYR A 120 -2.76 10.88 3.87
CA TYR A 120 -1.56 10.98 4.69
C TYR A 120 -1.71 12.01 5.83
N ALA A 121 -2.18 13.22 5.52
CA ALA A 121 -2.33 14.31 6.49
C ALA A 121 -3.37 13.99 7.59
N ASN A 122 -4.36 13.15 7.28
CA ASN A 122 -5.31 12.61 8.25
C ASN A 122 -4.74 11.48 9.13
N GLY A 123 -3.41 11.23 9.05
CA GLY A 123 -2.67 10.28 9.87
C GLY A 123 -2.75 8.84 9.39
N ASN A 124 -3.33 8.60 8.20
CA ASN A 124 -3.33 7.28 7.60
C ASN A 124 -2.00 7.00 6.89
N GLU A 125 -1.77 5.73 6.58
CA GLU A 125 -0.57 5.31 5.88
C GLU A 125 -0.75 5.32 4.36
N ILE A 126 0.28 5.78 3.65
CA ILE A 126 0.47 5.62 2.21
C ILE A 126 1.65 4.68 1.98
N ALA A 127 1.43 3.68 1.12
CA ALA A 127 2.39 2.65 0.76
C ALA A 127 2.40 2.44 -0.77
N ASP A 128 3.45 1.78 -1.25
CA ASP A 128 3.70 1.58 -2.68
C ASP A 128 2.95 0.35 -3.21
N HIS A 129 2.31 0.49 -4.37
CA HIS A 129 1.66 -0.59 -5.12
C HIS A 129 2.02 -0.54 -6.62
N THR A 130 3.26 -0.13 -6.92
CA THR A 130 3.85 -0.03 -8.27
C THR A 130 3.23 1.03 -9.18
N PHE A 131 3.91 1.31 -10.30
CA PHE A 131 3.47 2.34 -11.23
C PHE A 131 2.32 1.83 -12.11
N THR A 132 2.52 0.69 -12.80
CA THR A 132 1.56 0.15 -13.78
C THR A 132 0.69 -0.99 -13.25
N HIS A 133 0.77 -1.31 -11.96
CA HIS A 133 0.01 -2.39 -11.33
C HIS A 133 0.27 -3.77 -11.99
N VAL A 134 1.55 -4.16 -12.03
CA VAL A 134 2.01 -5.42 -12.64
C VAL A 134 2.51 -6.41 -11.59
N GLY A 135 2.18 -7.70 -11.78
CA GLY A 135 2.71 -8.78 -10.95
C GLY A 135 4.20 -9.00 -11.19
N SER A 136 4.91 -9.52 -10.18
CA SER A 136 6.38 -9.66 -10.19
C SER A 136 7.08 -8.35 -10.63
N PRO A 137 6.80 -7.21 -9.97
CA PRO A 137 7.24 -5.91 -10.46
C PRO A 137 8.76 -5.76 -10.44
N SER A 138 9.27 -5.07 -11.45
CA SER A 138 10.69 -4.70 -11.54
C SER A 138 11.07 -3.67 -10.47
N ALA A 139 12.36 -3.49 -10.20
CA ALA A 139 12.82 -2.40 -9.34
C ALA A 139 12.37 -1.02 -9.84
N GLN A 140 12.24 -0.84 -11.17
CA GLN A 140 11.83 0.42 -11.78
C GLN A 140 10.37 0.75 -11.49
N GLU A 141 9.48 -0.24 -11.51
CA GLU A 141 8.05 -0.09 -11.16
C GLU A 141 7.87 0.47 -9.74
N ILE A 142 8.61 -0.12 -8.80
CA ILE A 142 8.60 0.25 -7.39
C ILE A 142 9.22 1.65 -7.19
N ALA A 143 10.36 1.92 -7.84
CA ALA A 143 11.03 3.21 -7.70
C ALA A 143 10.22 4.36 -8.29
N ALA A 144 9.53 4.11 -9.41
CA ALA A 144 8.70 5.08 -10.10
C ALA A 144 7.49 5.50 -9.23
N ALA A 145 6.77 4.53 -8.68
CA ALA A 145 5.64 4.79 -7.77
C ALA A 145 6.08 5.56 -6.51
N LYS A 146 7.12 5.10 -5.83
CA LYS A 146 7.70 5.80 -4.66
C LYS A 146 8.07 7.26 -4.97
N SER A 147 8.64 7.52 -6.14
CA SER A 147 9.02 8.88 -6.56
C SER A 147 7.80 9.78 -6.79
N MET A 148 6.73 9.25 -7.38
CA MET A 148 5.50 10.01 -7.65
C MET A 148 4.68 10.28 -6.38
N LEU A 149 4.60 9.31 -5.48
CA LEU A 149 3.99 9.49 -4.15
C LEU A 149 4.68 10.60 -3.35
N HIS A 150 5.99 10.72 -3.50
CA HIS A 150 6.75 11.82 -2.90
C HIS A 150 6.51 13.15 -3.61
N GLU A 151 6.78 13.23 -4.91
CA GLU A 151 6.77 14.49 -5.64
C GLU A 151 5.37 15.12 -5.74
N TYR A 152 4.36 14.31 -6.06
CA TYR A 152 3.01 14.81 -6.33
C TYR A 152 2.08 14.60 -5.14
N GLY A 153 2.22 13.50 -4.41
CA GLY A 153 1.44 13.20 -3.20
C GLY A 153 1.96 13.90 -1.94
N GLY A 154 3.16 14.47 -1.99
CA GLY A 154 3.77 15.16 -0.86
C GLY A 154 4.12 14.25 0.31
N VAL A 155 4.25 12.94 0.10
CA VAL A 155 4.61 12.03 1.20
C VAL A 155 6.14 12.01 1.34
N PRO A 156 6.72 12.35 2.50
CA PRO A 156 8.18 12.26 2.66
C PRO A 156 8.69 10.85 2.38
N TYR A 157 9.86 10.69 1.74
CA TYR A 157 10.40 9.38 1.35
C TYR A 157 10.51 8.43 2.55
N GLY A 158 10.95 8.93 3.70
CA GLY A 158 11.06 8.17 4.94
C GLY A 158 9.73 7.76 5.57
N LYS A 159 8.60 8.20 5.01
CA LYS A 159 7.24 7.82 5.41
C LYS A 159 6.62 6.79 4.46
N ILE A 160 7.16 6.62 3.25
CA ILE A 160 6.78 5.57 2.29
C ILE A 160 7.57 4.30 2.64
N LYS A 161 7.05 3.54 3.61
CA LYS A 161 7.75 2.41 4.24
C LYS A 161 7.21 1.04 3.85
N GLY A 162 5.96 0.97 3.44
CA GLY A 162 5.27 -0.26 3.07
C GLY A 162 5.25 -0.48 1.57
N PHE A 163 5.25 -1.75 1.20
CA PHE A 163 5.03 -2.21 -0.17
C PHE A 163 4.03 -3.37 -0.15
N ARG A 164 3.26 -3.49 -1.24
CA ARG A 164 2.49 -4.69 -1.58
C ARG A 164 2.61 -4.95 -3.07
N ALA A 165 2.89 -6.18 -3.46
CA ALA A 165 2.94 -6.58 -4.86
C ALA A 165 1.52 -6.67 -5.45
N PRO A 166 1.27 -6.10 -6.65
CA PRO A 166 0.03 -6.31 -7.40
C PRO A 166 -0.30 -7.79 -7.57
N PHE A 167 -1.59 -8.14 -7.53
CA PHE A 167 -2.10 -9.51 -7.58
C PHE A 167 -1.60 -10.42 -6.46
N LEU A 168 -0.96 -9.86 -5.43
CA LEU A 168 -0.18 -10.58 -4.42
C LEU A 168 0.88 -11.48 -5.06
N ASN A 169 1.35 -11.13 -6.27
CA ASN A 169 2.31 -11.90 -7.04
C ASN A 169 3.72 -11.36 -6.81
N TYR A 170 4.35 -11.82 -5.74
CA TYR A 170 5.70 -11.44 -5.34
C TYR A 170 6.69 -12.59 -5.52
N THR A 171 7.97 -12.24 -5.64
CA THR A 171 9.08 -13.17 -5.77
C THR A 171 10.21 -12.79 -4.82
N ALA A 172 11.22 -13.66 -4.65
CA ALA A 172 12.44 -13.30 -3.92
C ALA A 172 13.16 -12.08 -4.52
N GLU A 173 13.07 -11.88 -5.84
CA GLU A 173 13.61 -10.69 -6.51
C GLU A 173 12.80 -9.44 -6.15
N THR A 174 11.46 -9.53 -6.13
CA THR A 174 10.58 -8.46 -5.65
C THR A 174 10.95 -8.02 -4.24
N LEU A 175 11.11 -8.98 -3.32
CA LEU A 175 11.49 -8.70 -1.93
C LEU A 175 12.91 -8.11 -1.83
N SER A 176 13.85 -8.55 -2.66
CA SER A 176 15.18 -7.95 -2.72
C SER A 176 15.14 -6.50 -3.23
N ASN A 177 14.31 -6.22 -4.23
CA ASN A 177 14.15 -4.88 -4.79
C ASN A 177 13.61 -3.90 -3.74
N ILE A 178 12.62 -4.29 -2.93
CA ILE A 178 12.09 -3.40 -1.89
C ILE A 178 13.13 -3.15 -0.79
N GLN A 179 13.95 -4.16 -0.43
CA GLN A 179 15.04 -3.96 0.53
C GLN A 179 16.06 -2.95 0.00
N GLN A 180 16.49 -3.11 -1.25
CA GLN A 180 17.45 -2.22 -1.91
C GLN A 180 16.93 -0.78 -2.01
N GLN A 181 15.62 -0.60 -2.07
CA GLN A 181 14.94 0.70 -2.10
C GLN A 181 14.55 1.23 -0.72
N GLY A 182 14.95 0.56 0.35
CA GLY A 182 14.78 1.02 1.73
C GLY A 182 13.34 0.95 2.24
N PHE A 183 12.49 0.08 1.68
CA PHE A 183 11.21 -0.25 2.29
C PHE A 183 11.43 -1.01 3.60
N GLN A 184 10.58 -0.74 4.59
CA GLN A 184 10.67 -1.36 5.90
C GLN A 184 9.93 -2.70 5.94
N TYR A 185 8.88 -2.85 5.13
CA TYR A 185 8.08 -4.07 5.15
C TYR A 185 7.37 -4.37 3.82
N ASP A 186 7.10 -5.66 3.60
CA ASP A 186 6.16 -6.20 2.62
C ASP A 186 4.89 -6.73 3.32
N THR A 187 3.77 -6.73 2.59
CA THR A 187 2.54 -7.40 3.00
C THR A 187 1.86 -8.04 1.80
N SER A 188 2.58 -8.93 1.12
CA SER A 188 2.07 -9.67 -0.04
C SER A 188 1.83 -11.15 0.26
N SER A 189 2.44 -11.69 1.33
CA SER A 189 2.28 -13.10 1.67
C SER A 189 0.93 -13.43 2.29
N THR A 190 0.48 -14.66 2.12
CA THR A 190 -0.75 -15.16 2.75
C THR A 190 -0.46 -15.91 4.04
N ALA A 191 -1.27 -15.65 5.06
CA ALA A 191 -1.38 -16.47 6.26
C ALA A 191 -2.74 -17.15 6.34
N THR A 192 -2.72 -18.46 6.56
CA THR A 192 -3.87 -19.30 6.81
C THR A 192 -3.91 -19.74 8.28
N VAL A 193 -4.71 -20.75 8.63
CA VAL A 193 -4.77 -21.27 10.00
C VAL A 193 -3.44 -21.91 10.42
N ASP A 194 -2.77 -22.61 9.51
CA ASP A 194 -1.59 -23.43 9.81
C ASP A 194 -0.30 -22.60 9.98
N ASP A 195 -0.24 -21.42 9.34
CA ASP A 195 0.88 -20.48 9.34
C ASP A 195 0.45 -19.06 9.73
N CYS A 196 -0.50 -18.96 10.66
CA CYS A 196 -0.96 -17.71 11.25
C CYS A 196 0.13 -17.11 12.16
N PHE A 197 1.24 -16.68 11.58
CA PHE A 197 2.34 -16.04 12.28
C PHE A 197 2.06 -14.57 12.51
N TRP A 198 2.47 -14.04 13.66
CA TRP A 198 2.63 -12.59 13.81
C TRP A 198 3.66 -12.06 12.80
N PRO A 199 3.63 -10.75 12.45
CA PRO A 199 4.66 -10.16 11.61
C PRO A 199 6.06 -10.49 12.11
N TYR A 200 6.98 -10.71 11.18
CA TYR A 200 8.33 -11.18 11.48
C TYR A 200 9.34 -10.57 10.52
N THR A 201 10.62 -10.66 10.85
CA THR A 201 11.68 -10.17 9.99
C THR A 201 12.22 -11.24 9.07
N LEU A 202 12.60 -10.84 7.86
CA LEU A 202 13.16 -11.69 6.81
C LEU A 202 14.66 -12.00 6.99
N ASP A 203 15.25 -11.65 8.15
CA ASP A 203 16.59 -12.03 8.59
C ASP A 203 16.86 -13.54 8.48
N ASN A 204 15.82 -14.36 8.64
CA ASN A 204 15.90 -15.83 8.58
C ASN A 204 15.01 -16.41 7.46
N GLY A 205 14.57 -15.57 6.51
CA GLY A 205 13.77 -15.97 5.36
C GLY A 205 12.25 -15.92 5.59
N MET A 206 11.51 -16.35 4.57
CA MET A 206 10.04 -16.43 4.59
C MET A 206 9.57 -17.64 5.39
N ALA A 207 8.42 -17.50 6.06
CA ALA A 207 7.73 -18.57 6.76
C ALA A 207 6.30 -18.82 6.23
N ASN A 208 5.79 -17.93 5.37
CA ASN A 208 4.48 -18.02 4.71
C ASN A 208 4.64 -18.37 3.22
N ASP A 209 3.58 -18.89 2.59
CA ASP A 209 3.53 -19.27 1.18
C ASP A 209 4.62 -20.26 0.73
N CYS A 210 5.06 -21.14 1.62
CA CYS A 210 6.16 -22.06 1.35
C CYS A 210 5.89 -23.04 0.19
N TRP A 211 4.64 -23.22 -0.22
CA TRP A 211 4.25 -24.00 -1.40
C TRP A 211 4.83 -23.45 -2.71
N THR A 212 5.22 -22.19 -2.75
CA THR A 212 5.90 -21.54 -3.89
C THR A 212 7.40 -21.86 -3.97
N GLY A 213 7.97 -22.48 -2.93
CA GLY A 213 9.42 -22.65 -2.76
C GLY A 213 10.14 -21.40 -2.22
N ILE A 214 9.42 -20.32 -1.90
CA ILE A 214 10.03 -19.09 -1.39
C ILE A 214 10.69 -19.26 0.00
N CYS A 215 10.25 -20.25 0.78
CA CYS A 215 10.80 -20.59 2.09
C CYS A 215 12.05 -21.49 2.03
N ASP A 216 12.48 -21.95 0.85
CA ASP A 216 13.66 -22.81 0.76
C ASP A 216 14.90 -22.08 1.30
N ALA A 217 15.76 -22.83 1.98
CA ALA A 217 16.96 -22.28 2.62
C ALA A 217 17.80 -21.45 1.64
N GLY A 218 18.05 -20.18 2.00
CA GLY A 218 18.86 -19.26 1.21
C GLY A 218 18.14 -18.56 0.04
N LYS A 219 16.84 -18.81 -0.18
CA LYS A 219 16.07 -18.09 -1.21
C LYS A 219 15.81 -16.63 -0.84
N VAL A 220 15.37 -16.41 0.39
CA VAL A 220 15.12 -15.07 0.95
C VAL A 220 15.92 -14.95 2.23
N LYS A 221 16.71 -13.88 2.33
CA LYS A 221 17.39 -13.46 3.56
C LYS A 221 17.64 -11.96 3.49
N LEU A 222 16.73 -11.20 4.06
CA LEU A 222 16.68 -9.74 3.92
C LEU A 222 16.65 -9.10 5.31
N PRO A 223 17.82 -8.97 5.98
CA PRO A 223 17.88 -8.41 7.33
C PRO A 223 17.20 -7.05 7.45
N GLY A 224 16.38 -6.90 8.49
CA GLY A 224 15.67 -5.66 8.81
C GLY A 224 14.39 -5.39 8.00
N VAL A 225 14.09 -6.18 6.96
CA VAL A 225 12.79 -6.12 6.26
C VAL A 225 11.79 -6.98 7.02
N TRP A 226 10.60 -6.43 7.25
CA TRP A 226 9.50 -7.13 7.88
C TRP A 226 8.54 -7.72 6.84
N GLU A 227 8.03 -8.91 7.11
CA GLU A 227 6.84 -9.45 6.48
C GLU A 227 5.66 -9.23 7.41
N LEU A 228 4.59 -8.65 6.88
CA LEU A 228 3.28 -8.54 7.54
C LEU A 228 2.31 -9.46 6.78
N PRO A 229 2.18 -10.74 7.19
CA PRO A 229 1.33 -11.68 6.48
C PRO A 229 -0.12 -11.21 6.41
N MET A 230 -0.77 -11.47 5.27
CA MET A 230 -2.16 -11.17 5.06
C MET A 230 -3.03 -12.34 5.51
N TYR A 231 -3.83 -12.14 6.56
CA TYR A 231 -4.59 -13.21 7.20
C TYR A 231 -5.88 -13.52 6.45
N ALA A 232 -5.96 -14.70 5.85
CA ALA A 232 -7.15 -15.16 5.14
C ALA A 232 -8.33 -15.46 6.08
N VAL A 233 -9.54 -15.18 5.60
CA VAL A 233 -10.80 -15.59 6.23
C VAL A 233 -11.16 -16.97 5.72
N MET A 234 -11.16 -17.98 6.60
CA MET A 234 -11.62 -19.32 6.23
C MET A 234 -13.15 -19.34 6.11
N ASP A 235 -13.67 -19.80 4.97
CA ASP A 235 -15.10 -20.08 4.81
C ASP A 235 -15.52 -21.39 5.51
N ASN A 236 -16.82 -21.73 5.44
CA ASN A 236 -17.36 -22.94 6.06
C ASN A 236 -16.82 -24.26 5.44
N ALA A 237 -16.23 -24.21 4.25
CA ALA A 237 -15.58 -25.33 3.59
C ALA A 237 -14.06 -25.39 3.87
N ASN A 238 -13.55 -24.52 4.74
CA ASN A 238 -12.12 -24.29 4.97
C ASN A 238 -11.36 -23.84 3.71
N THR A 239 -12.03 -23.13 2.81
CA THR A 239 -11.36 -22.41 1.72
C THR A 239 -10.85 -21.08 2.26
N PRO A 240 -9.56 -20.75 2.10
CA PRO A 240 -9.03 -19.45 2.47
C PRO A 240 -9.52 -18.39 1.47
N GLN A 241 -10.26 -17.40 1.97
CA GLN A 241 -10.68 -16.20 1.25
C GLN A 241 -9.76 -15.06 1.65
N LEU A 242 -9.02 -14.51 0.71
CA LEU A 242 -8.11 -13.38 0.92
C LEU A 242 -8.45 -12.26 -0.04
N MET A 243 -8.38 -11.00 0.42
CA MET A 243 -8.76 -9.80 -0.34
C MET A 243 -10.23 -9.82 -0.82
N ASP A 244 -10.97 -8.74 -0.61
CA ASP A 244 -12.37 -8.64 -1.06
C ASP A 244 -13.27 -9.82 -0.68
N VAL A 245 -13.12 -10.32 0.56
CA VAL A 245 -13.85 -11.51 1.06
C VAL A 245 -15.38 -11.37 0.89
N TYR A 246 -15.89 -10.13 0.85
CA TYR A 246 -17.29 -9.80 0.61
C TYR A 246 -17.80 -10.15 -0.80
N LEU A 247 -16.94 -10.49 -1.75
CA LEU A 247 -17.30 -11.02 -3.06
C LEU A 247 -17.43 -12.55 -3.08
N ALA A 248 -16.91 -13.24 -2.07
CA ALA A 248 -16.82 -14.71 -2.04
C ALA A 248 -18.12 -15.42 -1.62
N GLY A 249 -19.15 -14.68 -1.19
CA GLY A 249 -20.39 -15.26 -0.70
C GLY A 249 -21.49 -14.23 -0.45
N SER A 250 -22.61 -14.69 0.12
CA SER A 250 -23.67 -13.77 0.55
C SER A 250 -23.17 -12.90 1.72
N VAL A 251 -23.73 -11.69 1.88
CA VAL A 251 -23.39 -10.80 3.01
C VAL A 251 -23.53 -11.51 4.36
N SER A 252 -24.54 -12.37 4.51
CA SER A 252 -24.75 -13.16 5.72
C SER A 252 -23.63 -14.18 5.95
N ASP A 253 -23.25 -14.92 4.91
CA ASP A 253 -22.21 -15.94 5.01
C ASP A 253 -20.85 -15.30 5.30
N VAL A 254 -20.48 -14.26 4.55
CA VAL A 254 -19.22 -13.52 4.75
C VAL A 254 -19.15 -12.91 6.15
N THR A 255 -20.26 -12.38 6.65
CA THR A 255 -20.33 -11.87 8.03
C THR A 255 -20.10 -12.99 9.04
N GLY A 256 -20.67 -14.17 8.80
CA GLY A 256 -20.44 -15.36 9.63
C GLY A 256 -18.98 -15.81 9.61
N TRP A 257 -18.39 -15.98 8.43
CA TRP A 257 -16.99 -16.38 8.25
C TRP A 257 -16.03 -15.39 8.89
N SER A 258 -16.24 -14.09 8.66
CA SER A 258 -15.40 -13.02 9.20
C SER A 258 -15.47 -12.97 10.73
N ASN A 259 -16.67 -13.10 11.31
CA ASN A 259 -16.81 -13.16 12.77
C ASN A 259 -16.12 -14.41 13.36
N ASN A 260 -16.29 -15.58 12.75
CA ASN A 260 -15.64 -16.80 13.22
C ASN A 260 -14.11 -16.68 13.17
N ASN A 261 -13.55 -16.12 12.10
CA ASN A 261 -12.11 -15.90 11.98
C ASN A 261 -11.63 -14.81 12.95
N PHE A 262 -12.34 -13.70 13.11
CA PHE A 262 -12.01 -12.71 14.13
C PHE A 262 -11.99 -13.35 15.53
N GLN A 263 -12.99 -14.18 15.89
CA GLN A 263 -13.02 -14.87 17.18
C GLN A 263 -11.86 -15.85 17.36
N ARG A 264 -11.40 -16.51 16.27
CA ARG A 264 -10.20 -17.36 16.30
C ARG A 264 -8.95 -16.57 16.66
N HIS A 265 -8.78 -15.37 16.10
CA HIS A 265 -7.66 -14.48 16.43
C HIS A 265 -7.80 -13.94 17.86
N TYR A 266 -8.98 -13.39 18.18
CA TYR A 266 -9.28 -12.70 19.43
C TYR A 266 -9.23 -13.60 20.68
N ASN A 267 -9.70 -14.86 20.56
CA ASN A 267 -9.65 -15.83 21.66
C ASN A 267 -8.39 -16.71 21.62
N GLY A 268 -7.60 -16.62 20.54
CA GLY A 268 -6.34 -17.33 20.34
C GLY A 268 -5.14 -16.47 20.73
N ASN A 269 -4.12 -16.45 19.87
CA ASN A 269 -2.87 -15.73 20.12
C ASN A 269 -2.85 -14.29 19.61
N ARG A 270 -4.03 -13.70 19.32
CA ARG A 270 -4.22 -12.27 19.03
C ARG A 270 -3.50 -11.76 17.76
N GLN A 271 -3.08 -12.65 16.85
CA GLN A 271 -2.55 -12.23 15.55
C GLN A 271 -3.49 -11.20 14.91
N PRO A 272 -2.97 -10.20 14.17
CA PRO A 272 -3.81 -9.18 13.55
C PRO A 272 -4.94 -9.81 12.73
N PHE A 273 -6.10 -9.15 12.73
CA PHE A 273 -7.19 -9.51 11.84
C PHE A 273 -7.19 -8.54 10.66
N GLY A 274 -7.15 -9.07 9.44
CA GLY A 274 -7.06 -8.30 8.21
C GLY A 274 -8.41 -8.03 7.57
N ILE A 275 -8.62 -6.80 7.10
CA ILE A 275 -9.70 -6.44 6.19
C ILE A 275 -9.04 -5.74 4.99
N TYR A 276 -8.75 -6.51 3.96
CA TYR A 276 -8.05 -6.05 2.76
C TYR A 276 -9.09 -5.86 1.65
N VAL A 277 -9.17 -4.66 1.07
CA VAL A 277 -10.21 -4.34 0.10
C VAL A 277 -9.69 -3.55 -1.10
N HIS A 278 -10.28 -3.78 -2.25
CA HIS A 278 -10.34 -2.84 -3.35
C HIS A 278 -11.61 -1.99 -3.20
N PRO A 279 -11.51 -0.69 -2.86
CA PRO A 279 -12.68 0.17 -2.65
C PRO A 279 -13.67 0.20 -3.82
N THR A 280 -13.20 -0.10 -5.04
CA THR A 280 -14.01 -0.10 -6.26
C THR A 280 -15.22 -1.04 -6.15
N HIS A 281 -15.05 -2.21 -5.54
CA HIS A 281 -16.13 -3.20 -5.39
C HIS A 281 -17.16 -2.85 -4.31
N LEU A 282 -16.86 -1.83 -3.47
CA LEU A 282 -17.75 -1.32 -2.42
C LEU A 282 -18.32 0.07 -2.78
N THR A 283 -18.02 0.58 -3.97
CA THR A 283 -18.38 1.93 -4.40
C THR A 283 -19.39 1.89 -5.54
N ASN A 284 -20.43 2.72 -5.45
CA ASN A 284 -21.44 2.81 -6.49
C ASN A 284 -21.00 3.70 -7.66
N PHE A 285 -20.93 3.10 -8.85
CA PHE A 285 -20.68 3.78 -10.11
C PHE A 285 -21.91 3.73 -11.02
N PRO A 286 -22.18 4.79 -11.80
CA PRO A 286 -23.25 4.75 -12.80
C PRO A 286 -23.06 3.59 -13.78
N GLY A 287 -24.07 2.73 -13.91
CA GLY A 287 -24.03 1.59 -14.84
C GLY A 287 -23.46 0.30 -14.27
N THR A 288 -22.97 0.29 -13.03
CA THR A 288 -22.54 -0.94 -12.33
C THR A 288 -23.65 -1.48 -11.41
N PRO A 289 -23.59 -2.76 -10.99
CA PRO A 289 -24.46 -3.27 -9.93
C PRO A 289 -24.34 -2.45 -8.64
N ASP A 290 -25.41 -2.41 -7.85
CA ASP A 290 -25.44 -1.71 -6.55
C ASP A 290 -24.60 -2.46 -5.50
N ALA A 291 -23.53 -1.81 -5.05
CA ALA A 291 -22.61 -2.30 -4.04
C ALA A 291 -23.04 -1.96 -2.60
N SER A 292 -24.16 -1.25 -2.40
CA SER A 292 -24.58 -0.75 -1.08
C SER A 292 -24.70 -1.85 -0.03
N SER A 293 -25.24 -3.02 -0.40
CA SER A 293 -25.39 -4.14 0.52
C SER A 293 -24.05 -4.73 0.97
N LEU A 294 -23.08 -4.83 0.05
CA LEU A 294 -21.72 -5.28 0.34
C LEU A 294 -21.01 -4.27 1.24
N LYS A 295 -21.04 -2.98 0.89
CA LYS A 295 -20.45 -1.89 1.69
C LYS A 295 -21.01 -1.89 3.11
N ASN A 296 -22.34 -1.93 3.25
CA ASN A 296 -23.00 -1.93 4.55
C ASN A 296 -22.65 -3.18 5.37
N GLY A 297 -22.48 -4.35 4.74
CA GLY A 297 -22.02 -5.56 5.41
C GLY A 297 -20.62 -5.39 6.02
N VAL A 298 -19.67 -4.89 5.23
CA VAL A 298 -18.28 -4.65 5.69
C VAL A 298 -18.24 -3.59 6.79
N VAL A 299 -18.93 -2.46 6.61
CA VAL A 299 -19.01 -1.39 7.62
C VAL A 299 -19.65 -1.91 8.93
N SER A 300 -20.72 -2.71 8.84
CA SER A 300 -21.37 -3.27 10.04
C SER A 300 -20.46 -4.23 10.79
N LEU A 301 -19.67 -5.04 10.07
CA LEU A 301 -18.65 -5.89 10.66
C LEU A 301 -17.63 -5.05 11.43
N ILE A 302 -17.05 -4.01 10.80
CA ILE A 302 -16.07 -3.11 11.43
C ILE A 302 -16.63 -2.48 12.71
N GLN A 303 -17.86 -1.95 12.65
CA GLN A 303 -18.54 -1.36 13.82
C GLN A 303 -18.74 -2.36 14.95
N SER A 304 -19.10 -3.61 14.64
CA SER A 304 -19.25 -4.68 15.63
C SER A 304 -17.91 -5.00 16.32
N LEU A 305 -16.82 -5.05 15.57
CA LEU A 305 -15.48 -5.29 16.11
C LEU A 305 -15.00 -4.13 16.99
N ALA A 306 -15.26 -2.89 16.60
CA ALA A 306 -14.92 -1.69 17.37
C ALA A 306 -15.67 -1.56 18.70
N GLY A 307 -16.77 -2.29 18.89
CA GLY A 307 -17.48 -2.35 20.16
C GLY A 307 -16.73 -3.11 21.27
N LYS A 308 -15.57 -3.71 20.99
CA LYS A 308 -14.76 -4.48 21.94
C LYS A 308 -13.64 -3.61 22.55
N PRO A 309 -13.37 -3.70 23.86
CA PRO A 309 -12.55 -2.71 24.59
C PRO A 309 -11.03 -2.76 24.33
N ASP A 310 -10.53 -3.83 23.72
CA ASP A 310 -9.12 -4.15 23.48
C ASP A 310 -8.84 -4.42 21.99
N VAL A 311 -9.71 -3.94 21.11
CA VAL A 311 -9.56 -3.98 19.64
C VAL A 311 -9.09 -2.63 19.12
N TRP A 312 -8.04 -2.65 18.29
CA TRP A 312 -7.38 -1.46 17.79
C TRP A 312 -7.27 -1.49 16.26
N PHE A 313 -7.89 -0.52 15.60
CA PHE A 313 -7.83 -0.29 14.16
C PHE A 313 -6.65 0.63 13.85
N VAL A 314 -5.61 0.06 13.26
CA VAL A 314 -4.31 0.71 13.11
C VAL A 314 -3.80 0.59 11.68
N THR A 315 -2.89 1.49 11.30
CA THR A 315 -2.10 1.31 10.08
C THR A 315 -1.10 0.16 10.25
N ASN A 316 -0.58 -0.35 9.14
CA ASN A 316 0.48 -1.36 9.17
C ASN A 316 1.77 -0.79 9.77
N GLN A 317 2.06 0.50 9.60
CA GLN A 317 3.15 1.20 10.28
C GLN A 317 2.95 1.29 11.80
N GLN A 318 1.74 1.53 12.29
CA GLN A 318 1.45 1.53 13.73
C GLN A 318 1.56 0.12 14.32
N LEU A 319 1.05 -0.88 13.60
CA LEU A 319 1.26 -2.29 13.95
C LEU A 319 2.77 -2.59 14.04
N LEU A 320 3.55 -2.23 13.03
CA LEU A 320 4.99 -2.47 13.00
C LEU A 320 5.74 -1.76 14.14
N GLN A 321 5.34 -0.53 14.50
CA GLN A 321 5.93 0.16 15.66
C GLN A 321 5.67 -0.59 16.98
N TRP A 322 4.47 -1.16 17.15
CA TRP A 322 4.18 -2.04 18.28
C TRP A 322 4.97 -3.35 18.20
N MET A 323 5.08 -3.96 17.01
CA MET A 323 5.87 -5.19 16.81
C MET A 323 7.33 -5.01 17.22
N GLN A 324 7.91 -3.84 16.94
CA GLN A 324 9.28 -3.50 17.31
C GLN A 324 9.45 -3.30 18.83
N ASN A 325 8.42 -2.81 19.52
CA ASN A 325 8.44 -2.55 20.97
C ASN A 325 7.10 -2.95 21.62
N PRO A 326 6.84 -4.26 21.79
CA PRO A 326 5.53 -4.73 22.25
C PRO A 326 5.23 -4.27 23.67
N VAL A 327 4.04 -3.68 23.85
CA VAL A 327 3.50 -3.28 25.15
C VAL A 327 2.15 -3.97 25.39
N PRO A 328 1.78 -4.27 26.65
CA PRO A 328 0.46 -4.79 26.95
C PRO A 328 -0.64 -3.80 26.54
N ASN A 329 -1.85 -4.30 26.29
CA ASN A 329 -3.00 -3.51 25.87
C ASN A 329 -3.26 -2.29 26.76
N SER A 330 -3.03 -2.43 28.08
CA SER A 330 -3.17 -1.36 29.07
C SER A 330 -2.24 -0.16 28.87
N GLN A 331 -1.16 -0.32 28.09
CA GLN A 331 -0.16 0.71 27.81
C GLN A 331 -0.18 1.19 26.34
N LEU A 332 -1.00 0.57 25.48
CA LEU A 332 -1.04 0.93 24.05
C LEU A 332 -1.60 2.34 23.83
N ALA A 333 -2.63 2.71 24.60
CA ALA A 333 -3.29 4.01 24.49
C ALA A 333 -2.35 5.21 24.69
N SER A 334 -1.29 5.06 25.47
CA SER A 334 -0.33 6.13 25.78
C SER A 334 0.88 6.17 24.85
N GLN A 335 0.98 5.24 23.89
CA GLN A 335 2.10 5.24 22.96
C GLN A 335 2.04 6.48 22.05
N PRO A 336 3.17 7.15 21.76
CA PRO A 336 3.19 8.35 20.91
C PRO A 336 2.55 8.13 19.54
N TYR A 337 2.78 6.97 18.93
CA TYR A 337 2.25 6.60 17.62
C TYR A 337 0.76 6.26 17.61
N MET A 338 0.13 6.17 18.78
CA MET A 338 -1.31 5.96 18.93
C MET A 338 -2.06 7.27 19.18
N GLN A 339 -1.36 8.39 19.38
CA GLN A 339 -1.98 9.69 19.54
C GLN A 339 -2.46 10.25 18.20
N CYS A 340 -3.56 10.99 18.20
CA CYS A 340 -4.22 11.52 16.99
C CYS A 340 -4.31 13.05 17.00
N ASN A 341 -3.27 13.71 17.50
CA ASN A 341 -3.20 15.17 17.49
C ASN A 341 -3.11 15.65 16.04
N VAL A 342 -4.08 16.46 15.62
CA VAL A 342 -4.04 17.10 14.31
C VAL A 342 -3.12 18.32 14.40
N PRO A 343 -2.11 18.46 13.51
CA PRO A 343 -1.29 19.65 13.45
C PRO A 343 -2.12 20.93 13.32
N ASN A 344 -1.81 21.96 14.13
CA ASN A 344 -2.32 23.31 13.91
C ASN A 344 -1.20 24.16 13.31
N THR A 345 -1.27 24.38 12.01
CA THR A 345 -0.30 25.17 11.23
C THR A 345 -0.41 26.67 11.46
N GLY A 346 -1.45 27.14 12.15
CA GLY A 346 -1.70 28.56 12.40
C GLY A 346 -2.12 29.38 11.17
N LYS A 347 -2.12 28.77 9.98
CA LYS A 347 -2.61 29.35 8.72
C LYS A 347 -2.99 28.24 7.73
N GLU A 348 -3.86 28.59 6.78
CA GLU A 348 -4.24 27.74 5.66
C GLU A 348 -3.04 27.53 4.71
N ILE A 349 -2.71 26.27 4.42
CA ILE A 349 -1.66 25.86 3.47
C ILE A 349 -2.11 24.60 2.74
N CYS A 350 -1.53 24.36 1.57
CA CYS A 350 -1.80 23.15 0.81
C CYS A 350 -1.01 21.95 1.39
N ASN A 351 -1.55 21.31 2.43
CA ASN A 351 -0.94 20.20 3.15
C ASN A 351 -1.85 18.97 3.32
N GLY A 352 -3.06 18.98 2.74
CA GLY A 352 -4.04 17.88 2.83
C GLY A 352 -4.87 17.84 4.12
N LEU A 353 -4.71 18.77 5.08
CA LEU A 353 -5.54 18.79 6.30
C LEU A 353 -6.96 19.32 6.05
N GLU A 354 -7.16 20.07 4.98
CA GLU A 354 -8.49 20.48 4.54
C GLU A 354 -9.26 19.30 3.95
N ASN A 355 -10.58 19.32 4.10
CA ASN A 355 -11.44 18.37 3.40
C ASN A 355 -11.45 18.69 1.90
N ILE A 356 -10.57 18.01 1.16
CA ILE A 356 -10.54 18.07 -0.30
C ILE A 356 -11.72 17.23 -0.81
N THR A 357 -12.52 17.82 -1.69
CA THR A 357 -13.55 17.11 -2.45
C THR A 357 -13.32 17.35 -3.93
N ILE A 358 -13.34 16.27 -4.71
CA ILE A 358 -13.28 16.34 -6.17
C ILE A 358 -14.67 15.97 -6.69
N SER A 359 -15.27 16.89 -7.44
CA SER A 359 -16.57 16.71 -8.07
C SER A 359 -16.51 15.69 -9.22
N ALA A 360 -17.68 15.27 -9.72
CA ALA A 360 -17.75 14.29 -10.81
C ALA A 360 -17.15 14.78 -12.14
N ASP A 361 -17.10 16.09 -12.36
CA ASP A 361 -16.43 16.77 -13.48
C ASP A 361 -14.94 17.04 -13.23
N GLY A 362 -14.38 16.54 -12.13
CA GLY A 362 -12.95 16.65 -11.82
C GLY A 362 -12.54 18.03 -11.31
N VAL A 363 -13.44 18.78 -10.68
CA VAL A 363 -13.13 20.09 -10.08
C VAL A 363 -12.87 19.90 -8.59
N ALA A 364 -11.70 20.35 -8.13
CA ALA A 364 -11.34 20.35 -6.72
C ALA A 364 -11.94 21.54 -5.96
N SER A 365 -12.32 21.32 -4.69
CA SER A 365 -12.85 22.36 -3.80
C SER A 365 -11.80 23.32 -3.21
N GLY A 366 -10.50 23.04 -3.37
CA GLY A 366 -9.40 23.80 -2.76
C GLY A 366 -8.71 24.78 -3.71
N GLY A 367 -8.69 26.07 -3.37
CA GLY A 367 -8.09 27.13 -4.20
C GLY A 367 -6.55 27.11 -4.27
N LEU A 368 -5.89 26.28 -3.47
CA LEU A 368 -4.42 26.16 -3.42
C LEU A 368 -3.86 25.04 -4.31
N LEU A 369 -4.72 24.16 -4.82
CA LEU A 369 -4.36 23.00 -5.64
C LEU A 369 -3.99 23.40 -7.07
N GLN A 370 -3.02 22.69 -7.63
CA GLN A 370 -2.75 22.68 -9.06
C GLN A 370 -3.58 21.58 -9.72
N ASN A 371 -4.03 21.83 -10.95
CA ASN A 371 -4.81 20.90 -11.76
C ASN A 371 -3.97 20.47 -12.98
N CYS A 372 -3.59 19.19 -13.02
CA CYS A 372 -2.63 18.66 -13.96
C CYS A 372 -3.32 17.79 -15.01
N ASN A 373 -3.47 18.35 -16.21
CA ASN A 373 -4.23 17.73 -17.30
C ASN A 373 -3.31 17.26 -18.43
N PHE A 374 -3.36 15.96 -18.73
CA PHE A 374 -2.56 15.30 -19.77
C PHE A 374 -3.42 14.63 -20.85
N ASN A 375 -4.61 15.15 -21.14
CA ASN A 375 -5.63 14.61 -22.05
C ASN A 375 -6.25 13.27 -21.61
N THR A 376 -5.43 12.26 -21.30
CA THR A 376 -5.89 10.92 -20.90
C THR A 376 -5.99 10.75 -19.38
N THR A 377 -5.28 11.57 -18.63
CA THR A 377 -5.29 11.59 -17.17
C THR A 377 -5.39 13.02 -16.66
N ASN A 378 -6.16 13.19 -15.60
CA ASN A 378 -6.27 14.45 -14.88
C ASN A 378 -6.22 14.19 -13.37
N TRP A 379 -5.43 14.97 -12.65
CA TRP A 379 -5.27 14.84 -11.21
C TRP A 379 -4.84 16.16 -10.59
N HIS A 380 -5.02 16.27 -9.27
CA HIS A 380 -4.65 17.46 -8.52
C HIS A 380 -3.45 17.20 -7.62
N THR A 381 -2.76 18.27 -7.25
CA THR A 381 -1.64 18.22 -6.31
C THR A 381 -1.45 19.57 -5.60
N CYS A 382 -0.84 19.57 -4.43
CA CYS A 382 -0.33 20.79 -3.80
C CYS A 382 1.01 21.27 -4.38
N TYR A 383 1.64 20.46 -5.23
CA TYR A 383 2.96 20.70 -5.81
C TYR A 383 2.86 21.10 -7.29
N ASN A 384 3.96 21.03 -8.05
CA ASN A 384 3.93 21.43 -9.45
C ASN A 384 3.31 20.33 -10.32
N CYS A 385 2.54 20.74 -11.33
CA CYS A 385 2.25 19.85 -12.44
C CYS A 385 3.53 19.58 -13.24
N PRO A 386 3.77 18.34 -13.68
CA PRO A 386 4.88 18.04 -14.57
C PRO A 386 4.62 18.60 -15.97
N SER A 387 5.70 18.82 -16.72
CA SER A 387 5.67 19.33 -18.10
C SER A 387 5.11 18.33 -19.12
N SER A 388 5.02 17.07 -18.73
CA SER A 388 4.47 15.96 -19.53
C SER A 388 3.86 14.92 -18.59
N ALA A 389 3.03 14.04 -19.13
CA ALA A 389 2.52 12.90 -18.36
C ALA A 389 3.71 12.06 -17.83
N PRO A 390 3.70 11.67 -16.55
CA PRO A 390 4.64 10.70 -16.02
C PRO A 390 4.63 9.38 -16.81
N SER A 391 5.80 8.76 -16.95
CA SER A 391 5.96 7.41 -17.48
C SER A 391 6.87 6.58 -16.58
N LEU A 392 6.95 5.27 -16.81
CA LEU A 392 7.86 4.40 -16.08
C LEU A 392 9.34 4.83 -16.24
N GLU A 393 9.71 5.34 -17.41
CA GLU A 393 11.07 5.85 -17.71
C GLU A 393 11.31 7.25 -17.13
N THR A 394 10.27 8.08 -17.06
CA THR A 394 10.34 9.44 -16.52
C THR A 394 9.18 9.68 -15.55
N PRO A 395 9.24 9.12 -14.32
CA PRO A 395 8.13 9.18 -13.37
C PRO A 395 7.95 10.59 -12.77
N VAL A 396 9.02 11.37 -12.74
CA VAL A 396 9.01 12.77 -12.31
C VAL A 396 9.60 13.64 -13.42
N PRO A 397 8.83 13.98 -14.48
CA PRO A 397 9.26 14.95 -15.46
C PRO A 397 9.51 16.31 -14.81
N SER A 398 10.24 17.19 -15.49
CA SER A 398 10.44 18.56 -15.01
C SER A 398 9.11 19.27 -14.76
N ALA A 399 9.07 20.16 -13.76
CA ALA A 399 7.89 21.00 -13.53
C ALA A 399 7.52 21.80 -14.78
N SER A 400 6.22 21.98 -15.02
CA SER A 400 5.69 22.79 -16.13
C SER A 400 6.00 24.28 -15.96
N LEU A 401 6.15 24.73 -14.70
CA LEU A 401 6.53 26.09 -14.34
C LEU A 401 8.03 26.17 -14.01
N GLN A 402 8.64 27.30 -14.39
CA GLN A 402 10.02 27.61 -14.01
C GLN A 402 10.09 28.01 -12.53
N SER A 403 11.24 27.77 -11.88
CA SER A 403 11.41 27.99 -10.43
C SER A 403 11.27 29.45 -9.96
N ASN A 404 11.34 30.41 -10.89
CA ASN A 404 11.13 31.84 -10.67
C ASN A 404 9.70 32.31 -10.95
N ASP A 405 8.81 31.43 -11.42
CA ASP A 405 7.39 31.73 -11.59
C ASP A 405 6.74 31.92 -10.20
N PRO A 406 5.94 32.97 -9.97
CA PRO A 406 5.28 33.20 -8.69
C PRO A 406 4.31 32.08 -8.28
N ASN A 407 3.84 31.26 -9.21
CA ASN A 407 2.97 30.11 -8.95
C ASN A 407 3.74 28.80 -8.75
N TYR A 408 5.06 28.80 -8.91
CA TYR A 408 5.90 27.62 -8.70
C TYR A 408 5.79 27.13 -7.25
N ARG A 409 5.46 25.86 -7.07
CA ARG A 409 5.36 25.21 -5.77
C ARG A 409 6.70 24.58 -5.38
N LYS A 410 7.11 24.69 -4.12
CA LYS A 410 8.34 24.08 -3.64
C LYS A 410 8.08 22.61 -3.23
N PRO A 411 8.90 21.65 -3.70
CA PRO A 411 8.78 20.25 -3.32
C PRO A 411 8.99 20.06 -1.81
N VAL A 412 8.56 18.92 -1.28
CA VAL A 412 8.78 18.57 0.13
C VAL A 412 10.28 18.46 0.41
N PRO A 413 10.83 19.19 1.39
CA PRO A 413 12.24 19.09 1.71
C PRO A 413 12.52 17.96 2.71
N ASP A 414 13.76 17.46 2.74
CA ASP A 414 14.21 16.40 3.65
C ASP A 414 14.19 16.82 5.14
N ASN A 415 13.89 18.06 5.48
CA ASN A 415 13.90 18.58 6.84
C ASN A 415 12.55 19.14 7.32
N CYS A 416 11.46 18.84 6.61
CA CYS A 416 10.11 19.23 7.02
C CYS A 416 9.11 18.16 6.60
N ASP A 417 8.23 17.74 7.53
CA ASP A 417 7.10 16.88 7.18
C ASP A 417 6.08 17.71 6.39
N SER A 418 5.47 17.14 5.35
CA SER A 418 4.60 17.88 4.43
C SER A 418 3.35 18.45 5.11
N ILE A 419 2.92 17.87 6.23
CA ILE A 419 1.85 18.42 7.06
C ILE A 419 2.18 19.82 7.62
N TRP A 420 3.46 20.16 7.74
CA TRP A 420 3.96 21.47 8.21
C TRP A 420 4.60 22.31 7.09
N TRP A 421 4.67 21.79 5.87
CA TRP A 421 5.33 22.45 4.75
C TRP A 421 4.35 23.32 3.97
N ASP A 422 4.66 24.61 3.83
CA ASP A 422 3.96 25.50 2.91
C ASP A 422 4.62 25.43 1.52
N PRO A 423 4.03 24.73 0.53
CA PRO A 423 4.62 24.61 -0.79
C PRO A 423 4.52 25.90 -1.62
N VAL A 424 3.68 26.87 -1.23
CA VAL A 424 3.54 28.13 -1.95
C VAL A 424 4.74 29.04 -1.66
N VAL A 425 5.08 29.17 -0.38
CA VAL A 425 6.16 30.05 0.08
C VAL A 425 7.50 29.32 0.19
N GLY A 426 7.48 28.00 0.36
CA GLY A 426 8.68 27.21 0.63
C GLY A 426 9.16 27.34 2.06
N GLN A 427 8.24 27.25 3.02
CA GLN A 427 8.53 27.44 4.44
C GLN A 427 8.01 26.28 5.29
N CYS A 428 8.87 25.77 6.18
CA CYS A 428 8.43 24.85 7.22
C CYS A 428 7.82 25.64 8.39
N LEU A 429 6.58 25.32 8.75
CA LEU A 429 5.85 25.96 9.85
C LEU A 429 6.04 25.26 11.20
N CYS A 430 6.71 24.09 11.20
CA CYS A 430 7.13 23.46 12.43
C CYS A 430 8.24 24.29 13.10
N THR A 431 7.95 24.85 14.28
CA THR A 431 8.91 25.63 15.08
C THR A 431 9.33 24.93 16.37
N ASP A 432 8.75 23.76 16.68
CA ASP A 432 8.98 23.03 17.93
C ASP A 432 9.67 21.68 17.66
N SER A 433 10.49 21.23 18.61
CA SER A 433 11.15 19.93 18.53
C SER A 433 10.21 18.73 18.38
N SER A 434 8.96 18.85 18.83
CA SER A 434 7.92 17.81 18.76
C SER A 434 7.40 17.53 17.35
N CYS A 435 7.52 18.49 16.43
CA CYS A 435 7.16 18.33 15.03
C CYS A 435 8.39 18.29 14.10
N ALA A 436 9.61 18.43 14.66
CA ALA A 436 10.83 18.46 13.89
C ALA A 436 11.00 17.13 13.14
N TYR A 437 11.27 17.23 11.84
CA TYR A 437 11.39 16.08 10.97
C TYR A 437 12.71 16.14 10.21
N LYS A 438 13.33 14.97 10.06
CA LYS A 438 14.46 14.77 9.16
C LYS A 438 14.24 13.46 8.44
N ASP A 439 14.11 13.55 7.14
CA ASP A 439 14.12 12.37 6.28
C ASP A 439 15.52 11.76 6.29
N THR A 440 15.55 10.44 6.47
CA THR A 440 16.77 9.64 6.50
C THR A 440 16.73 8.53 5.45
N ALA A 441 15.63 8.43 4.70
CA ALA A 441 15.59 7.57 3.53
C ALA A 441 16.54 8.13 2.47
N VAL A 442 17.33 7.24 1.86
CA VAL A 442 18.14 7.59 0.70
C VAL A 442 17.21 7.55 -0.52
N PRO A 443 17.03 8.64 -1.28
CA PRO A 443 16.27 8.59 -2.51
C PRO A 443 16.85 7.53 -3.45
N SER A 444 16.02 6.65 -3.99
CA SER A 444 16.43 5.60 -4.92
C SER A 444 16.94 6.22 -6.23
N SER A 445 18.25 6.46 -6.29
CA SER A 445 19.04 6.90 -7.43
C SER A 445 18.73 8.30 -8.01
N LYS A 446 19.75 9.16 -7.91
CA LYS A 446 19.92 10.38 -8.69
C LYS A 446 19.91 10.07 -10.18
N ASN A 447 18.92 10.61 -10.89
CA ASN A 447 19.08 11.05 -12.27
C ASN A 447 18.65 12.53 -12.37
N SER A 448 19.33 13.38 -11.59
CA SER A 448 19.26 14.83 -11.74
C SER A 448 20.66 15.36 -11.97
N THR A 449 21.00 15.57 -13.24
CA THR A 449 21.89 16.65 -13.63
C THR A 449 21.15 17.96 -13.43
N ASN A 450 21.44 18.67 -12.33
CA ASN A 450 21.57 20.12 -12.40
C ASN A 450 22.35 20.67 -11.21
N GLY A 451 23.32 21.51 -11.55
CA GLY A 451 24.41 21.93 -10.69
C GLY A 451 24.01 22.91 -9.60
N THR A 452 24.69 22.79 -8.47
CA THR A 452 25.11 23.95 -7.69
C THR A 452 26.61 23.82 -7.45
N SER A 453 27.35 24.71 -8.09
CA SER A 453 28.79 24.86 -7.94
C SER A 453 29.10 25.46 -6.58
N ALA A 454 29.85 24.73 -5.75
CA ALA A 454 30.58 25.31 -4.63
C ALA A 454 32.08 25.03 -4.85
N SER A 455 32.82 26.12 -5.00
CA SER A 455 34.25 26.19 -5.23
C SER A 455 35.06 25.73 -4.02
N GLY A 456 35.89 24.69 -4.22
CA GLY A 456 36.94 24.28 -3.31
C GLY A 456 38.14 23.76 -4.10
N SER A 457 39.25 24.49 -4.09
CA SER A 457 40.51 24.16 -4.77
C SER A 457 41.32 23.05 -4.04
N PRO A 458 42.32 22.44 -4.71
CA PRO A 458 42.59 21.01 -4.61
C PRO A 458 43.75 20.66 -3.65
N SER A 459 43.82 19.40 -3.25
CA SER A 459 45.09 18.78 -2.86
C SER A 459 45.16 17.31 -3.31
N ASP A 460 46.33 16.98 -3.84
CA ASP A 460 46.73 15.77 -4.54
C ASP A 460 46.60 14.47 -3.72
N SER A 461 46.28 13.35 -4.39
CA SER A 461 47.28 12.29 -4.63
C SER A 461 46.70 11.02 -5.30
N LYS A 462 47.36 10.68 -6.42
CA LYS A 462 47.78 9.35 -6.92
C LYS A 462 46.72 8.27 -7.23
N THR A 463 46.39 8.25 -8.52
CA THR A 463 46.52 7.13 -9.48
C THR A 463 46.74 5.70 -8.96
N GLY A 464 45.82 4.81 -9.32
CA GLY A 464 46.03 3.37 -9.46
C GLY A 464 45.04 2.78 -10.47
N SER A 465 45.46 2.67 -11.72
CA SER A 465 44.68 2.11 -12.83
C SER A 465 44.58 0.59 -12.75
N ALA A 466 43.40 0.04 -13.02
CA ALA A 466 43.22 -1.26 -13.67
C ALA A 466 41.90 -1.26 -14.44
N ALA A 467 42.01 -1.03 -15.75
CA ALA A 467 40.92 -1.15 -16.71
C ALA A 467 40.81 -2.63 -17.13
N ASN A 468 39.61 -3.20 -17.08
CA ASN A 468 39.25 -4.37 -17.88
C ASN A 468 38.04 -4.01 -18.73
N ALA A 469 38.31 -3.80 -20.01
CA ALA A 469 37.31 -3.62 -21.05
C ALA A 469 36.76 -5.00 -21.46
N ILE A 470 35.43 -5.15 -21.44
CA ILE A 470 34.75 -6.24 -22.13
C ILE A 470 33.82 -5.59 -23.15
N THR A 471 34.14 -5.80 -24.42
CA THR A 471 33.37 -5.43 -25.60
C THR A 471 32.10 -6.29 -25.73
N PRO A 472 30.90 -5.71 -25.97
CA PRO A 472 29.73 -6.48 -26.36
C PRO A 472 29.70 -6.69 -27.88
N ILE A 473 29.52 -7.94 -28.30
CA ILE A 473 29.29 -8.30 -29.70
C ILE A 473 27.79 -8.19 -29.97
N TYR A 474 27.43 -7.38 -30.97
CA TYR A 474 26.09 -7.28 -31.55
C TYR A 474 25.69 -8.59 -32.24
N GLY A 475 24.50 -9.09 -31.93
CA GLY A 475 23.86 -10.20 -32.62
C GLY A 475 22.35 -9.98 -32.68
N ILE A 476 21.89 -9.44 -33.81
CA ILE A 476 20.49 -9.25 -34.17
C ILE A 476 19.83 -10.61 -34.44
N LEU A 477 18.66 -10.86 -33.87
CA LEU A 477 17.58 -11.61 -34.51
C LEU A 477 16.24 -11.27 -33.84
N VAL A 478 15.47 -10.48 -34.58
CA VAL A 478 14.09 -10.08 -34.29
C VAL A 478 13.17 -11.17 -34.85
N THR A 479 12.32 -11.75 -34.02
CA THR A 479 11.07 -12.39 -34.48
C THR A 479 9.94 -11.95 -33.57
N SER A 480 9.15 -11.04 -34.11
CA SER A 480 7.88 -10.53 -33.60
C SER A 480 6.79 -11.61 -33.62
N VAL A 481 6.12 -11.80 -32.49
CA VAL A 481 4.75 -12.36 -32.46
C VAL A 481 3.86 -11.30 -31.81
N LEU A 482 3.09 -10.61 -32.65
CA LEU A 482 1.94 -9.81 -32.23
C LEU A 482 0.82 -10.77 -31.81
N ALA A 483 0.36 -10.66 -30.58
CA ALA A 483 -0.99 -11.06 -30.20
C ALA A 483 -1.67 -9.84 -29.58
N GLY A 484 -2.58 -9.24 -30.33
CA GLY A 484 -3.41 -8.15 -29.85
C GLY A 484 -4.46 -8.68 -28.87
N LEU A 485 -4.69 -7.94 -27.80
CA LEU A 485 -5.95 -7.96 -27.09
C LEU A 485 -6.48 -6.54 -26.99
N THR A 486 -7.55 -6.34 -27.73
CA THR A 486 -8.52 -5.26 -27.66
C THR A 486 -9.08 -5.16 -26.24
N GLY A 487 -9.11 -3.93 -25.73
CA GLY A 487 -9.71 -3.62 -24.44
C GLY A 487 -11.20 -3.90 -24.39
N LEU A 488 -11.68 -4.16 -23.18
CA LEU A 488 -13.00 -3.75 -22.75
C LEU A 488 -12.83 -2.89 -21.51
N LEU A 489 -13.18 -1.61 -21.68
CA LEU A 489 -13.55 -0.70 -20.61
C LEU A 489 -14.75 -1.28 -19.86
N LEU A 490 -14.62 -1.45 -18.55
CA LEU A 490 -15.55 -0.98 -17.50
C LEU A 490 -15.05 -1.42 -16.13
#